data_AF-A0A9E5V8U2-F1
#
_entry.id   AF-A0A9E5V8U2-F1
#
_cell.length_a   1.000
_cell.length_b   1.000
_cell.length_c   1.000
_cell.angle_alpha   90.00
_cell.angle_beta   90.00
_cell.angle_gamma   90.00
#
_symmetry.space_group_name_H-M   'P 1'
#
loop_
_entity.id
_entity.type
_entity.pdbx_description
1 polymer ?
#
loop_
_entity_poly.entity_id
_entity_poly.type
_entity_poly.pdbx_seq_one_letter_code
_entity_poly.pdbx_strand_id
1 'polypeptide(L)'
;MTQILDSLPPEQSGKILCCYVNATSKIQVARISDVPNWYFERVVFPGQRLVFEAPRTSHLEIHTGMMASAIISDNILCDRLLLTILIAILKAKILKIIPE
;
A
#
# COMPACT_ATOMS: atom_id res chain seq x y z
N MET A 1 18.11 4.81 17.56
CA MET A 1 17.27 3.61 17.30
C MET A 1 16.60 3.86 15.97
N THR A 2 17.16 3.30 14.90
CA THR A 2 16.88 3.72 13.52
C THR A 2 16.66 2.46 12.70
N GLN A 3 15.42 1.99 12.59
CA GLN A 3 15.07 0.94 11.65
C GLN A 3 14.55 1.61 10.37
N ILE A 4 15.49 2.02 9.53
CA ILE A 4 15.21 2.40 8.14
C ILE A 4 15.50 1.15 7.32
N LEU A 5 14.48 0.36 7.04
CA LEU A 5 14.50 -0.67 6.01
C LEU A 5 13.34 -0.40 5.05
N ASP A 6 13.41 0.74 4.37
CA ASP A 6 12.45 1.16 3.34
C ASP A 6 12.76 0.56 1.95
N SER A 7 13.74 -0.32 1.85
CA SER A 7 14.19 -0.87 0.57
C SER A 7 13.96 -2.37 0.54
N LEU A 8 13.00 -2.84 -0.27
CA LEU A 8 12.84 -4.27 -0.57
C LEU A 8 14.18 -4.83 -1.06
N PRO A 9 14.67 -5.95 -0.50
CA PRO A 9 15.92 -6.54 -0.93
C PRO A 9 15.91 -6.76 -2.46
N PRO A 10 17.03 -6.45 -3.15
CA PRO A 10 17.12 -6.48 -4.61
C PRO A 10 16.88 -7.88 -5.21
N GLU A 11 17.02 -8.93 -4.39
CA GLU A 11 16.83 -10.34 -4.75
C GLU A 11 15.40 -10.70 -5.17
N GLN A 12 14.41 -9.83 -4.91
CA GLN A 12 13.02 -10.09 -5.30
C GLN A 12 12.74 -9.57 -6.71
N SER A 13 13.03 -10.42 -7.71
CA SER A 13 12.60 -10.23 -9.08
C SER A 13 11.06 -10.34 -9.16
N GLY A 14 10.38 -9.30 -9.65
CA GLY A 14 8.91 -9.27 -9.76
C GLY A 14 8.17 -8.23 -8.90
N LYS A 15 8.86 -7.16 -8.47
CA LYS A 15 8.23 -6.01 -7.79
C LYS A 15 7.18 -5.38 -8.70
N ILE A 16 6.02 -5.11 -8.13
CA ILE A 16 4.96 -4.34 -8.77
C ILE A 16 4.64 -3.09 -7.97
N LEU A 17 4.22 -2.05 -8.67
CA LEU A 17 3.71 -0.85 -8.05
C LEU A 17 2.24 -1.08 -7.71
N CYS A 18 1.92 -1.03 -6.42
CA CYS A 18 0.58 -1.24 -5.89
C CYS A 18 -0.05 0.09 -5.45
N CYS A 19 -1.37 0.19 -5.55
CA CYS A 19 -2.12 1.37 -5.11
C CYS A 19 -3.33 0.98 -4.27
N TYR A 20 -3.33 1.37 -3.00
CA TYR A 20 -4.43 1.14 -2.06
C TYR A 20 -5.18 2.43 -1.71
N VAL A 21 -6.49 2.33 -1.87
CA VAL A 21 -7.61 3.20 -1.47
C VAL A 21 -8.11 3.07 -0.03
N ASN A 22 -7.74 3.88 0.98
CA ASN A 22 -8.56 3.86 2.20
C ASN A 22 -9.88 4.62 1.95
N ALA A 23 -10.92 3.90 1.51
CA ALA A 23 -12.25 4.45 1.28
C ALA A 23 -13.10 4.55 2.57
N THR A 24 -12.55 4.17 3.73
CA THR A 24 -13.27 4.20 5.00
C THR A 24 -13.05 5.52 5.73
N SER A 25 -13.94 5.84 6.69
CA SER A 25 -13.80 7.01 7.56
C SER A 25 -12.92 6.77 8.79
N LYS A 26 -12.18 5.65 8.84
CA LYS A 26 -11.31 5.28 9.96
C LYS A 26 -9.86 5.25 9.50
N ILE A 27 -8.95 5.53 10.43
CA ILE A 27 -7.51 5.34 10.20
C ILE A 27 -7.25 3.84 10.11
N GLN A 28 -6.46 3.45 9.11
CA GLN A 28 -6.08 2.06 8.87
C GLN A 28 -4.56 1.94 8.88
N VAL A 29 -4.06 0.76 9.22
CA VAL A 29 -2.64 0.42 9.10
C VAL A 29 -2.50 -0.67 8.05
N ALA A 30 -1.79 -0.36 6.97
CA ALA A 30 -1.47 -1.28 5.90
C ALA A 30 -0.12 -1.95 6.21
N ARG A 31 -0.10 -3.27 6.28
CA ARG A 31 1.07 -4.07 6.66
C ARG A 31 1.32 -5.17 5.65
N ILE A 32 2.58 -5.52 5.41
CA ILE A 32 2.95 -6.73 4.66
C ILE A 32 3.92 -7.53 5.54
N SER A 33 3.49 -8.73 5.91
CA SER A 33 4.26 -9.65 6.76
C SER A 33 4.76 -10.89 6.00
N ASP A 34 4.23 -11.11 4.80
CA ASP A 34 4.39 -12.33 3.98
C ASP A 34 5.70 -12.39 3.17
N VAL A 35 6.61 -11.44 3.40
CA VAL A 35 7.86 -11.32 2.65
C VAL A 35 9.05 -11.49 3.62
N PRO A 36 9.92 -12.48 3.41
CA PRO A 36 11.03 -12.71 4.30
C PRO A 36 12.02 -11.54 4.26
N ASN A 37 12.54 -11.15 5.43
CA ASN A 37 13.50 -10.05 5.59
C ASN A 37 13.00 -8.67 5.13
N TRP A 38 11.68 -8.47 5.06
CA TRP A 38 11.08 -7.19 4.76
C TRP A 38 9.96 -6.88 5.75
N TYR A 39 10.00 -5.69 6.33
CA TYR A 39 8.94 -5.19 7.19
C TYR A 39 8.32 -3.96 6.54
N PHE A 40 7.06 -4.07 6.14
CA PHE A 40 6.31 -2.94 5.60
C PHE A 40 5.12 -2.64 6.49
N GLU A 41 5.03 -1.40 6.96
CA GLU A 41 3.90 -0.92 7.73
C GLU A 41 3.72 0.58 7.48
N ARG A 42 2.50 0.97 7.11
CA ARG A 42 2.14 2.36 6.80
C ARG A 42 0.74 2.68 7.29
N VAL A 43 0.60 3.85 7.91
CA VAL A 43 -0.69 4.40 8.29
C VAL A 43 -1.36 5.03 7.07
N VAL A 44 -2.63 4.72 6.85
CA VAL A 44 -3.44 5.25 5.76
C VAL A 44 -4.65 5.98 6.35
N PHE A 45 -4.67 7.30 6.21
CA PHE A 45 -5.78 8.13 6.67
C PHE A 45 -7.04 7.92 5.81
N PRO A 46 -8.23 8.24 6.34
CA PRO A 46 -9.47 8.27 5.56
C PRO A 46 -9.32 9.05 4.25
N GLY A 47 -9.67 8.43 3.12
CA GLY A 47 -9.56 9.02 1.78
C GLY A 47 -8.14 9.08 1.22
N GLN A 48 -7.12 8.68 1.99
CA GLN A 48 -5.73 8.71 1.53
C GLN A 48 -5.44 7.53 0.58
N ARG A 49 -4.59 7.82 -0.40
CA ARG A 49 -4.01 6.85 -1.31
C ARG A 49 -2.62 6.46 -0.85
N LEU A 50 -2.42 5.17 -0.62
CA LEU A 50 -1.09 4.58 -0.39
C LEU A 50 -0.58 3.99 -1.70
N VAL A 51 0.61 4.40 -2.11
CA VAL A 51 1.33 3.81 -3.25
C VAL A 51 2.61 3.20 -2.71
N PHE A 52 2.87 1.94 -3.04
CA PHE A 52 4.01 1.19 -2.52
C PHE A 52 4.45 0.14 -3.52
N GLU A 53 5.69 -0.32 -3.39
CA GLU A 53 6.19 -1.44 -4.18
C GLU A 53 6.13 -2.70 -3.33
N ALA A 54 5.69 -3.81 -3.93
CA ALA A 54 5.67 -5.10 -3.28
C ALA A 54 5.74 -6.25 -4.31
N PRO A 55 6.10 -7.47 -3.89
CA PRO A 55 6.03 -8.65 -4.74
C PRO A 55 4.57 -8.99 -5.08
N ARG A 56 4.31 -9.48 -6.30
CA ARG A 56 2.95 -9.88 -6.72
C ARG A 56 2.29 -10.90 -5.81
N THR A 57 3.10 -11.81 -5.27
CA THR A 57 2.66 -12.91 -4.39
C THR A 57 2.40 -12.46 -2.96
N SER A 58 2.77 -11.24 -2.59
CA SER A 58 2.62 -10.74 -1.23
C SER A 58 1.20 -10.23 -0.95
N HIS A 59 0.86 -10.17 0.33
CA HIS A 59 -0.47 -9.78 0.80
C HIS A 59 -0.40 -8.49 1.62
N LEU A 60 -1.21 -7.50 1.24
CA LEU A 60 -1.46 -6.29 2.01
C LEU A 60 -2.54 -6.56 3.05
N GLU A 61 -2.14 -6.60 4.30
CA GLU A 61 -3.03 -6.67 5.45
C GLU A 61 -3.48 -5.27 5.85
N ILE A 62 -4.79 -5.07 5.95
CA ILE A 62 -5.37 -3.85 6.48
C ILE A 62 -5.84 -4.12 7.90
N HIS A 63 -5.17 -3.50 8.85
CA HIS A 63 -5.51 -3.53 10.26
C HIS A 63 -6.36 -2.30 10.56
N THR A 64 -7.59 -2.50 11.04
CA THR A 64 -8.47 -1.40 11.47
C THR A 64 -8.86 -1.59 12.94
N GLY A 65 -8.99 -0.48 13.68
CA GLY A 65 -9.33 -0.51 15.10
C GLY A 65 -8.48 0.44 15.94
N MET A 66 -8.97 0.78 17.12
CA MET A 66 -8.19 1.52 18.12
C MET A 66 -7.07 0.59 18.63
N MET A 67 -5.86 1.14 18.84
CA MET A 67 -4.56 0.45 19.01
C MET A 67 -4.52 -0.83 19.88
N ALA A 68 -5.52 -1.08 20.73
CA ALA A 68 -5.62 -2.26 21.59
C ALA A 68 -6.30 -3.48 20.93
N SER A 69 -6.96 -3.32 19.78
CA SER A 69 -7.70 -4.41 19.10
C SER A 69 -7.58 -4.31 17.58
N ALA A 70 -6.34 -4.24 17.07
CA ALA A 70 -6.10 -4.31 15.64
C ALA A 70 -6.54 -5.69 15.12
N ILE A 71 -7.76 -5.76 14.58
CA ILE A 71 -8.26 -6.94 13.91
C ILE A 71 -7.87 -6.78 12.45
N ILE A 72 -7.20 -7.81 11.89
CA ILE A 72 -6.99 -7.91 10.44
C ILE A 72 -8.37 -7.82 9.80
N SER A 73 -8.64 -6.68 9.17
CA SER A 73 -9.93 -6.39 8.58
C SER A 73 -9.97 -6.88 7.15
N ASP A 74 -8.86 -6.73 6.42
CA ASP A 74 -8.71 -7.24 5.07
C ASP A 74 -7.31 -7.81 4.86
N ASN A 75 -7.22 -8.81 3.99
CA ASN A 75 -5.97 -9.33 3.46
C ASN A 75 -6.09 -9.38 1.93
N ILE A 76 -5.33 -8.52 1.25
CA ILE A 76 -5.48 -8.24 -0.18
C ILE A 76 -4.19 -8.62 -0.90
N LEU A 77 -4.27 -9.53 -1.86
CA LEU A 77 -3.17 -9.85 -2.75
C LEU A 77 -2.67 -8.59 -3.49
N CYS A 78 -1.36 -8.33 -3.45
CA CYS A 78 -0.75 -7.18 -4.11
C CYS A 78 -1.00 -7.19 -5.62
N ASP A 79 -1.10 -8.37 -6.24
CA ASP A 79 -1.48 -8.51 -7.66
C ASP A 79 -2.81 -7.81 -7.99
N ARG A 80 -3.78 -7.80 -7.07
CA ARG A 80 -5.07 -7.10 -7.24
C ARG A 80 -4.96 -5.59 -7.08
N LEU A 81 -3.92 -5.12 -6.42
CA LEU A 81 -3.63 -3.70 -6.20
C LEU A 81 -2.70 -3.13 -7.28
N LEU A 82 -2.34 -3.92 -8.28
CA LEU A 82 -1.44 -3.55 -9.35
C LEU A 82 -1.87 -2.23 -10.00
N LEU A 83 -1.03 -1.21 -9.85
CA LEU A 83 -1.20 0.06 -10.52
C LEU A 83 -0.83 -0.13 -11.99
N THR A 84 -1.85 -0.40 -12.81
CA THR A 84 -1.67 -0.41 -14.26
C THR A 84 -1.38 1.03 -14.71
N ILE A 85 -0.21 1.23 -15.34
CA ILE A 85 0.37 2.54 -15.67
C ILE A 85 -0.60 3.46 -16.45
N LEU A 86 -1.56 2.89 -17.19
CA LEU A 86 -2.65 3.64 -17.84
C LEU A 86 -3.43 4.54 -16.86
N ILE A 87 -3.74 4.07 -15.65
CA ILE A 87 -4.57 4.79 -14.67
C ILE A 87 -3.78 5.94 -14.03
N ALA A 88 -2.47 5.77 -13.83
CA ALA A 88 -1.59 6.82 -13.30
C ALA A 88 -1.44 7.98 -14.30
N ILE A 89 -1.28 7.68 -15.58
CA ILE A 89 -1.22 8.70 -16.66
C ILE A 89 -2.57 9.41 -16.79
N LEU A 90 -3.69 8.67 -16.76
CA LEU A 90 -5.04 9.25 -16.80
C LEU A 90 -5.29 10.22 -15.63
N LYS A 91 -4.89 9.87 -14.39
CA LYS A 91 -5.02 10.79 -13.25
C LYS A 91 -4.08 11.98 -13.30
N ALA A 92 -2.82 11.80 -13.68
CA ALA A 92 -1.87 12.90 -13.83
C ALA A 92 -2.30 13.89 -14.94
N LYS A 93 -2.95 13.37 -15.99
CA LYS A 93 -3.49 14.18 -17.09
C LYS A 93 -4.77 14.92 -16.69
N ILE A 94 -5.65 14.30 -15.90
CA ILE A 94 -6.86 14.96 -15.37
C ILE A 94 -6.51 16.05 -14.34
N LEU A 95 -5.54 15.83 -13.45
CA LEU A 95 -5.16 16.81 -12.42
C LEU A 95 -4.45 18.05 -13.00
N LYS A 96 -3.80 17.93 -14.17
CA LYS A 96 -3.19 19.05 -14.90
C LYS A 96 -4.18 19.91 -15.71
N ILE A 97 -5.46 19.50 -15.80
CA ILE A 97 -6.48 20.19 -16.61
C ILE A 97 -7.41 21.05 -15.74
N ILE A 98 -7.26 21.03 -14.41
CA ILE A 98 -7.97 21.94 -13.51
C ILE A 98 -7.02 23.10 -13.18
N PRO A 99 -7.11 24.27 -13.85
CA PRO A 99 -6.58 25.49 -13.26
C PRO A 99 -7.43 25.84 -12.04
N GLU A 100 -6.78 26.31 -10.97
CA GLU A 100 -7.42 26.85 -9.76
C GLU A 100 -8.51 27.90 -10.09
#